data_AF-A0A160NWR7-F1
#
_entry.id   AF-A0A160NWR7-F1
#
_cell.length_a   1.000
_cell.length_b   1.000
_cell.length_c   1.000
_cell.angle_alpha   90.00
_cell.angle_beta   90.00
_cell.angle_gamma   90.00
#
_symmetry.space_group_name_H-M   'P 1'
#
loop_
_entity.id
_entity.type
_entity.pdbx_description
1 polymer ?
#
loop_
_entity_poly.entity_id
_entity_poly.type
_entity_poly.pdbx_seq_one_letter_code
_entity_poly.pdbx_strand_id
1 'polypeptide(L)'
;MTGEIEPYVDALTVPPVLRPDASGELVVELRPAWVRMHRQLPPTLMWGYEGTVPGPTIEVRRGERIKVAWTNRIPKGSEYPVTAVEVGQTAGRPAPHNRPGREGAEPIKEVTALPAWSVTHLHGAQTGGGNDGWADNAVGFGDAQLSEYPNDHPAVQYWYHDHAMNITRWNVYAGLVGTYLIRDDEEDALGLPSGARELPLILADRNLDQDEDGRLNGRLLHKTTQLVAAHPETGKPVSLPFQGPYTTVNGTIWPYLDVEAGCCRARWRWTSARRPQVTRRTSTR
;
A
#
# COMPACT_ATOMS: atom_id res chain seq x y z
N MET A 1 28.75 6.71 6.44
CA MET A 1 27.83 6.49 7.58
C MET A 1 26.69 5.66 7.07
N THR A 2 26.73 4.36 7.36
CA THR A 2 25.66 3.38 7.11
C THR A 2 24.53 3.68 8.10
N GLY A 3 23.73 4.71 7.81
CA GLY A 3 22.77 5.24 8.77
C GLY A 3 21.51 4.39 8.77
N GLU A 4 21.29 3.65 9.86
CA GLU A 4 19.93 3.27 10.24
C GLU A 4 19.07 4.56 10.30
N ILE A 5 17.84 4.47 9.82
CA ILE A 5 16.90 5.60 9.90
C ILE A 5 16.38 5.74 11.33
N GLU A 6 16.36 6.96 11.84
CA GLU A 6 15.90 7.29 13.19
C GLU A 6 14.37 7.17 13.28
N PRO A 7 13.81 6.34 14.16
CA PRO A 7 12.36 6.16 14.24
C PRO A 7 11.67 7.34 14.93
N TYR A 8 10.39 7.57 14.60
CA TYR A 8 9.50 8.52 15.28
C TYR A 8 9.93 9.99 15.19
N VAL A 9 10.64 10.36 14.13
CA VAL A 9 11.04 11.75 13.89
C VAL A 9 10.09 12.49 12.96
N ASP A 10 9.32 11.80 12.13
CA ASP A 10 8.33 12.39 11.21
C ASP A 10 6.90 12.24 11.73
N ALA A 11 6.07 13.27 11.53
CA ALA A 11 4.66 13.24 11.92
C ALA A 11 3.85 12.32 10.99
N LEU A 12 2.85 11.64 11.56
CA LEU A 12 1.88 10.84 10.83
C LEU A 12 1.09 11.72 9.87
N THR A 13 0.97 11.27 8.62
CA THR A 13 0.09 11.84 7.62
C THR A 13 -1.26 11.12 7.62
N VAL A 14 -2.33 11.82 7.25
CA VAL A 14 -3.65 11.22 7.04
C VAL A 14 -4.03 11.44 5.57
N PRO A 15 -4.45 10.39 4.83
CA PRO A 15 -4.90 10.57 3.45
C PRO A 15 -6.06 11.56 3.37
N PRO A 16 -6.15 12.36 2.29
CA PRO A 16 -7.29 13.25 2.10
C PRO A 16 -8.59 12.45 2.03
N VAL A 17 -9.71 13.07 2.41
CA VAL A 17 -11.04 12.47 2.25
C VAL A 17 -11.57 12.80 0.86
N LEU A 18 -12.08 11.79 0.17
CA LEU A 18 -12.76 11.92 -1.12
C LEU A 18 -14.23 11.49 -0.94
N ARG A 19 -15.15 12.30 -1.47
CA ARG A 19 -16.59 12.03 -1.45
C ARG A 19 -17.14 12.18 -2.87
N PRO A 20 -18.16 11.40 -3.26
CA PRO A 20 -18.78 11.53 -4.57
C PRO A 20 -19.34 12.93 -4.80
N ASP A 21 -19.46 13.30 -6.07
CA ASP A 21 -20.17 14.52 -6.45
C ASP A 21 -21.69 14.41 -6.23
N ALA A 22 -22.42 15.47 -6.54
CA ALA A 22 -23.88 15.51 -6.35
C ALA A 22 -24.65 14.48 -7.20
N SER A 23 -24.04 13.91 -8.24
CA SER A 23 -24.59 12.83 -9.07
C SER A 23 -24.24 11.43 -8.56
N GLY A 24 -23.45 11.31 -7.48
CA GLY A 24 -22.97 10.03 -7.00
C GLY A 24 -21.80 9.48 -7.83
N GLU A 25 -21.07 10.34 -8.56
CA GLU A 25 -19.97 9.93 -9.41
C GLU A 25 -18.61 10.31 -8.80
N LEU A 26 -17.61 9.46 -9.06
CA LEU A 26 -16.21 9.67 -8.71
C LEU A 26 -15.33 9.27 -9.88
N VAL A 27 -14.35 10.11 -10.20
CA VAL A 27 -13.21 9.72 -11.02
C VAL A 27 -12.02 9.63 -10.09
N VAL A 28 -11.35 8.47 -10.08
CA VAL A 28 -10.15 8.24 -9.28
C VAL A 28 -9.00 7.90 -10.23
N GLU A 29 -8.04 8.79 -10.34
CA GLU A 29 -6.95 8.70 -11.32
C GLU A 29 -5.69 8.10 -10.69
N LEU A 30 -5.21 7.00 -11.27
CA LEU A 30 -3.92 6.42 -10.90
C LEU A 30 -2.80 7.26 -11.52
N ARG A 31 -1.88 7.76 -10.70
CA ARG A 31 -0.83 8.70 -11.12
C ARG A 31 0.52 8.33 -10.48
N PRO A 32 1.65 8.60 -11.15
CA PRO A 32 2.96 8.59 -10.50
C PRO A 32 3.03 9.64 -9.39
N ALA A 33 3.66 9.29 -8.29
CA ALA A 33 3.82 10.14 -7.11
C ALA A 33 5.24 10.02 -6.55
N TRP A 34 5.79 11.13 -6.06
CA TRP A 34 7.04 11.15 -5.30
C TRP A 34 6.72 11.30 -3.83
N VAL A 35 6.85 10.22 -3.08
CA VAL A 35 6.44 10.12 -1.68
C VAL A 35 7.67 10.19 -0.80
N ARG A 36 7.71 11.14 0.13
CA ARG A 36 8.78 11.20 1.13
C ARG A 36 8.42 10.29 2.31
N MET A 37 8.88 9.04 2.27
CA MET A 37 8.59 8.07 3.33
C MET A 37 9.31 8.37 4.66
N HIS A 38 10.42 9.11 4.63
CA HIS A 38 11.17 9.50 5.82
C HIS A 38 12.05 10.73 5.53
N ARG A 39 12.31 11.60 6.52
CA ARG A 39 13.12 12.81 6.32
C ARG A 39 14.56 12.53 5.91
N GLN A 40 15.11 11.40 6.34
CA GLN A 40 16.48 10.96 6.04
C GLN A 40 16.60 10.20 4.70
N LEU A 41 15.49 10.05 3.96
CA LEU A 41 15.48 9.41 2.65
C LEU A 41 15.17 10.43 1.54
N PRO A 42 15.69 10.22 0.32
CA PRO A 42 15.18 10.93 -0.85
C PRO A 42 13.71 10.54 -1.10
N PRO A 43 12.95 11.35 -1.88
CA PRO A 43 11.61 10.97 -2.31
C PRO A 43 11.60 9.64 -3.07
N THR A 44 10.57 8.83 -2.84
CA THR A 44 10.38 7.51 -3.42
C THR A 44 9.34 7.58 -4.52
N LEU A 45 9.68 7.12 -5.72
CA LEU A 45 8.70 6.93 -6.79
C LEU A 45 7.70 5.86 -6.37
N MET A 46 6.42 6.17 -6.52
CA MET A 46 5.27 5.31 -6.24
C MET A 46 4.17 5.56 -7.26
N TRP A 47 3.18 4.67 -7.31
CA TRP A 47 1.91 4.90 -7.98
C TRP A 47 0.81 5.04 -6.93
N GLY A 48 0.02 6.10 -7.03
CA GLY A 48 -1.04 6.41 -6.08
C GLY A 48 -2.36 6.68 -6.78
N TYR A 49 -3.46 6.34 -6.11
CA TYR A 49 -4.78 6.85 -6.46
C TYR A 49 -4.81 8.34 -6.11
N GLU A 50 -5.23 9.19 -7.05
CA GLU A 50 -5.08 10.66 -6.97
C GLU A 50 -3.63 11.14 -6.73
N GLY A 51 -2.64 10.30 -7.07
CA GLY A 51 -1.23 10.60 -6.80
C GLY A 51 -0.87 10.67 -5.32
N THR A 52 -1.68 10.10 -4.42
CA THR A 52 -1.38 9.99 -2.99
C THR A 52 -1.12 8.55 -2.60
N VAL A 53 -0.26 8.34 -1.59
CA VAL A 53 -0.03 7.01 -1.01
C VAL A 53 -0.10 7.11 0.52
N PRO A 54 -1.08 6.44 1.16
CA PRO A 54 -2.21 5.73 0.56
C PRO A 54 -3.10 6.66 -0.30
N GLY A 55 -3.93 6.05 -1.15
CA GLY A 55 -4.99 6.75 -1.85
C GLY A 55 -5.97 7.45 -0.89
N PRO A 56 -6.79 8.38 -1.38
CA PRO A 56 -7.77 9.08 -0.55
C PRO A 56 -8.67 8.14 0.25
N THR A 57 -9.06 8.56 1.44
CA THR A 57 -10.14 7.90 2.20
C THR A 57 -11.46 8.20 1.51
N ILE A 58 -12.05 7.24 0.81
CA ILE A 58 -13.38 7.41 0.23
C ILE A 58 -14.40 7.26 1.36
N GLU A 59 -15.30 8.21 1.52
CA GLU A 59 -16.32 8.20 2.56
C GLU A 59 -17.72 8.37 1.97
N VAL A 60 -18.62 7.46 2.35
CA VAL A 60 -20.02 7.43 1.89
C VAL A 60 -20.95 7.08 3.06
N ARG A 61 -22.25 7.31 2.89
CA ARG A 61 -23.27 6.78 3.79
C ARG A 61 -23.88 5.48 3.26
N ARG A 62 -24.41 4.66 4.17
CA ARG A 62 -25.15 3.44 3.83
C ARG A 62 -26.29 3.76 2.86
N GLY A 63 -26.41 2.94 1.82
CA GLY A 63 -27.42 3.08 0.76
C GLY A 63 -27.12 4.18 -0.27
N GLU A 64 -26.06 4.97 -0.09
CA GLU A 64 -25.60 5.94 -1.08
C GLU A 64 -24.96 5.19 -2.25
N ARG A 65 -25.72 4.95 -3.32
CA ARG A 65 -25.19 4.30 -4.52
C ARG A 65 -24.23 5.24 -5.25
N ILE A 66 -22.99 4.80 -5.46
CA ILE A 66 -21.99 5.57 -6.21
C ILE A 66 -21.46 4.81 -7.42
N LYS A 67 -20.96 5.56 -8.41
CA LYS A 67 -20.20 5.03 -9.54
C LYS A 67 -18.79 5.60 -9.51
N VAL A 68 -17.79 4.72 -9.65
CA VAL A 68 -16.38 5.08 -9.63
C VAL A 68 -15.74 4.69 -10.95
N ALA A 69 -15.05 5.64 -11.58
CA ALA A 69 -14.16 5.42 -12.71
C ALA A 69 -12.70 5.40 -12.24
N TRP A 70 -12.16 4.20 -12.06
CA TRP A 70 -10.75 3.97 -11.73
C TRP A 70 -9.92 4.13 -13.01
N THR A 71 -9.37 5.32 -13.21
CA THR A 71 -8.81 5.74 -14.49
C THR A 71 -7.29 5.67 -14.45
N ASN A 72 -6.69 4.91 -15.35
CA ASN A 72 -5.24 4.78 -15.40
C ASN A 72 -4.62 5.96 -16.15
N ARG A 73 -3.99 6.87 -15.40
CA ARG A 73 -3.28 8.05 -15.93
C ARG A 73 -1.76 7.95 -15.79
N ILE A 74 -1.21 6.76 -15.55
CA ILE A 74 0.23 6.54 -15.52
C ILE A 74 0.74 6.44 -16.97
N PRO A 75 1.56 7.40 -17.45
CA PRO A 75 1.97 7.43 -18.86
C PRO A 75 2.66 6.15 -19.32
N LYS A 76 2.45 5.77 -20.59
CA LYS A 76 3.22 4.68 -21.23
C LYS A 76 4.72 4.98 -21.15
N GLY A 77 5.53 3.97 -20.82
CA GLY A 77 6.97 4.13 -20.64
C GLY A 77 7.37 4.73 -19.29
N SER A 78 6.43 4.97 -18.37
CA SER A 78 6.76 5.30 -16.99
C SER A 78 7.60 4.18 -16.38
N GLU A 79 8.58 4.57 -15.58
CA GLU A 79 9.38 3.64 -14.80
C GLU A 79 8.49 2.87 -13.82
N TYR A 80 8.69 1.55 -13.73
CA TYR A 80 8.01 0.73 -12.74
C TYR A 80 8.59 1.02 -11.33
N PRO A 81 7.78 1.44 -10.33
CA PRO A 81 8.30 1.93 -9.06
C PRO A 81 9.08 0.92 -8.22
N VAL A 82 8.90 -0.38 -8.48
CA VAL A 82 9.38 -1.47 -7.63
C VAL A 82 10.52 -2.21 -8.30
N THR A 83 11.68 -2.27 -7.64
CA THR A 83 12.70 -3.28 -7.93
C THR A 83 12.34 -4.59 -7.26
N ALA A 84 12.32 -5.70 -8.00
CA ALA A 84 12.14 -7.02 -7.41
C ALA A 84 13.42 -7.84 -7.52
N VAL A 85 13.78 -8.55 -6.45
CA VAL A 85 14.91 -9.50 -6.40
C VAL A 85 14.55 -10.71 -5.56
N GLU A 86 15.21 -11.82 -5.86
CA GLU A 86 15.20 -13.02 -5.02
C GLU A 86 16.62 -13.29 -4.51
N VAL A 87 16.75 -13.55 -3.22
CA VAL A 87 18.06 -13.73 -2.57
C VAL A 87 18.10 -15.05 -1.82
N GLY A 88 19.16 -15.83 -2.04
CA GLY A 88 19.41 -17.08 -1.33
C GLY A 88 19.65 -16.87 0.17
N GLN A 89 19.20 -17.83 0.98
CA GLN A 89 19.51 -17.84 2.41
C GLN A 89 21.00 -18.13 2.63
N THR A 90 21.68 -17.27 3.41
CA THR A 90 23.06 -17.52 3.84
C THR A 90 23.05 -18.16 5.23
N ALA A 91 23.75 -19.29 5.40
CA ALA A 91 23.84 -19.99 6.68
C ALA A 91 24.44 -19.08 7.77
N GLY A 92 23.85 -19.12 8.97
CA GLY A 92 24.31 -18.32 10.12
C GLY A 92 23.98 -16.83 10.05
N ARG A 93 23.28 -16.35 9.01
CA ARG A 93 22.78 -14.96 8.93
C ARG A 93 21.26 -14.90 9.06
N PRO A 94 20.70 -13.80 9.62
CA PRO A 94 19.27 -13.56 9.55
C PRO A 94 18.78 -13.58 8.10
N ALA A 95 17.50 -13.88 7.88
CA ALA A 95 16.95 -13.95 6.54
C ALA A 95 17.15 -12.62 5.79
N PRO A 96 17.52 -12.64 4.49
CA PRO A 96 17.97 -11.46 3.75
C PRO A 96 16.88 -10.41 3.57
N HIS A 97 15.61 -10.79 3.63
CA HIS A 97 14.50 -9.84 3.59
C HIS A 97 14.47 -8.87 4.79
N ASN A 98 15.17 -9.16 5.90
CA ASN A 98 15.30 -8.26 7.06
C ASN A 98 16.35 -7.15 6.87
N ARG A 99 17.01 -7.09 5.71
CA ARG A 99 18.04 -6.10 5.41
C ARG A 99 17.73 -5.39 4.09
N PRO A 100 18.08 -4.09 3.98
CA PRO A 100 18.02 -3.36 2.73
C PRO A 100 19.01 -3.88 1.70
N GLY A 101 18.89 -3.33 0.49
CA GLY A 101 19.78 -3.63 -0.63
C GLY A 101 19.59 -5.03 -1.21
N ARG A 102 20.15 -5.21 -2.40
CA ARG A 102 19.97 -6.42 -3.22
C ARG A 102 20.89 -7.58 -2.88
N GLU A 103 21.89 -7.39 -2.02
CA GLU A 103 22.90 -8.42 -1.67
C GLU A 103 23.55 -9.06 -2.92
N GLY A 104 23.80 -8.25 -3.95
CA GLY A 104 24.41 -8.68 -5.22
C GLY A 104 23.43 -9.35 -6.20
N ALA A 105 22.15 -9.50 -5.86
CA ALA A 105 21.14 -10.01 -6.78
C ALA A 105 20.79 -8.97 -7.85
N GLU A 106 20.71 -9.42 -9.09
CA GLU A 106 20.24 -8.59 -10.21
C GLU A 106 18.72 -8.39 -10.13
N PRO A 107 18.21 -7.19 -10.45
CA PRO A 107 16.78 -6.96 -10.61
C PRO A 107 16.14 -7.91 -11.61
N ILE A 108 14.96 -8.43 -11.28
CA ILE A 108 14.13 -9.22 -12.20
C ILE A 108 13.65 -8.31 -13.32
N LYS A 109 14.22 -8.46 -14.52
CA LYS A 109 14.01 -7.56 -15.65
C LYS A 109 12.56 -7.51 -16.11
N GLU A 110 11.85 -8.63 -15.99
CA GLU A 110 10.43 -8.76 -16.33
C GLU A 110 9.57 -7.83 -15.45
N VAL A 111 9.94 -7.62 -14.19
CA VAL A 111 9.23 -6.69 -13.30
C VAL A 111 9.51 -5.25 -13.72
N THR A 112 10.76 -4.93 -14.03
CA THR A 112 11.13 -3.57 -14.49
C THR A 112 10.50 -3.19 -15.83
N ALA A 113 10.08 -4.18 -16.62
CA ALA A 113 9.43 -3.99 -17.92
C ALA A 113 7.90 -3.94 -17.84
N LEU A 114 7.30 -4.09 -16.64
CA LEU A 114 5.85 -4.05 -16.48
C LEU A 114 5.28 -2.67 -16.87
N PRO A 115 4.24 -2.63 -17.74
CA PRO A 115 3.49 -1.40 -17.94
C PRO A 115 2.58 -1.13 -16.73
N ALA A 116 2.03 0.09 -16.66
CA ALA A 116 0.92 0.37 -15.76
C ALA A 116 -0.34 -0.37 -16.24
N TRP A 117 -0.58 -1.54 -15.65
CA TRP A 117 -1.74 -2.39 -15.90
C TRP A 117 -2.42 -2.66 -14.55
N SER A 118 -3.62 -2.11 -14.37
CA SER A 118 -4.26 -2.09 -13.05
C SER A 118 -5.77 -2.32 -13.12
N VAL A 119 -6.30 -3.04 -12.14
CA VAL A 119 -7.74 -3.17 -11.83
C VAL A 119 -7.88 -2.98 -10.34
N THR A 120 -8.84 -2.19 -9.89
CA THR A 120 -9.10 -1.92 -8.47
C THR A 120 -10.21 -2.82 -7.94
N HIS A 121 -9.91 -3.55 -6.87
CA HIS A 121 -10.89 -4.30 -6.09
C HIS A 121 -11.23 -3.52 -4.82
N LEU A 122 -12.52 -3.35 -4.53
CA LEU A 122 -12.99 -2.79 -3.25
C LEU A 122 -13.25 -3.94 -2.28
N HIS A 123 -12.23 -4.29 -1.52
CA HIS A 123 -12.26 -5.43 -0.63
C HIS A 123 -13.27 -5.25 0.52
N GLY A 124 -14.22 -6.19 0.55
CA GLY A 124 -15.30 -6.26 1.52
C GLY A 124 -16.63 -5.74 0.98
N ALA A 125 -16.64 -5.01 -0.14
CA ALA A 125 -17.87 -4.44 -0.66
C ALA A 125 -18.84 -5.51 -1.18
N GLN A 126 -20.11 -5.35 -0.79
CA GLN A 126 -21.21 -6.08 -1.37
C GLN A 126 -21.60 -5.45 -2.72
N THR A 127 -21.07 -6.00 -3.82
CA THR A 127 -21.40 -5.59 -5.19
C THR A 127 -21.40 -6.78 -6.16
N GLY A 128 -21.88 -6.57 -7.38
CA GLY A 128 -21.85 -7.59 -8.44
C GLY A 128 -20.46 -7.78 -9.03
N GLY A 129 -20.18 -8.96 -9.59
CA GLY A 129 -18.84 -9.32 -10.11
C GLY A 129 -18.29 -8.39 -11.21
N GLY A 130 -19.16 -7.71 -11.97
CA GLY A 130 -18.73 -6.70 -12.94
C GLY A 130 -18.10 -5.44 -12.32
N ASN A 131 -18.38 -5.17 -11.05
CA ASN A 131 -17.86 -4.02 -10.29
C ASN A 131 -16.74 -4.40 -9.32
N ASP A 132 -16.48 -5.70 -9.15
CA ASP A 132 -15.64 -6.23 -8.08
C ASP A 132 -14.14 -6.11 -8.38
N GLY A 133 -13.77 -5.81 -9.63
CA GLY A 133 -12.38 -5.73 -10.05
C GLY A 133 -11.78 -7.09 -10.38
N TRP A 134 -12.45 -7.86 -11.25
CA TRP A 134 -11.95 -9.13 -11.75
C TRP A 134 -10.51 -9.01 -12.24
N ALA A 135 -9.63 -9.91 -11.76
CA ALA A 135 -8.19 -9.75 -11.88
C ALA A 135 -7.66 -9.64 -13.32
N ASP A 136 -8.32 -10.27 -14.29
CA ASP A 136 -7.93 -10.22 -15.71
C ASP A 136 -8.38 -8.93 -16.43
N ASN A 137 -9.27 -8.14 -15.82
CA ASN A 137 -9.87 -6.95 -16.44
C ASN A 137 -9.10 -5.66 -16.14
N ALA A 138 -7.80 -5.77 -15.88
CA ALA A 138 -6.95 -4.61 -15.67
C ALA A 138 -6.80 -3.77 -16.96
N VAL A 139 -6.70 -2.47 -16.77
CA VAL A 139 -6.70 -1.46 -17.83
C VAL A 139 -5.33 -0.79 -17.94
N GLY A 140 -4.96 -0.47 -19.17
CA GLY A 140 -3.74 0.26 -19.49
C GLY A 140 -3.94 1.78 -19.43
N PHE A 141 -2.87 2.54 -19.72
CA PHE A 141 -2.92 3.99 -19.78
C PHE A 141 -4.04 4.52 -20.70
N GLY A 142 -4.83 5.46 -20.18
CA GLY A 142 -5.89 6.16 -20.89
C GLY A 142 -7.28 5.59 -20.63
N ASP A 143 -7.36 4.32 -20.24
CA ASP A 143 -8.60 3.58 -20.01
C ASP A 143 -9.03 3.64 -18.54
N ALA A 144 -10.29 3.27 -18.28
CA ALA A 144 -10.87 3.22 -16.95
C ALA A 144 -11.62 1.92 -16.70
N GLN A 145 -11.49 1.39 -15.48
CA GLN A 145 -12.43 0.42 -14.94
C GLN A 145 -13.60 1.18 -14.32
N LEU A 146 -14.82 0.81 -14.69
CA LEU A 146 -16.04 1.35 -14.09
C LEU A 146 -16.56 0.39 -13.03
N SER A 147 -17.02 0.94 -11.90
CA SER A 147 -17.58 0.13 -10.82
C SER A 147 -18.71 0.86 -10.13
N GLU A 148 -19.80 0.15 -9.87
CA GLU A 148 -20.92 0.64 -9.08
C GLU A 148 -20.92 -0.01 -7.69
N TYR A 149 -21.01 0.81 -6.65
CA TYR A 149 -21.09 0.37 -5.27
C TYR A 149 -22.43 0.79 -4.68
N PRO A 150 -23.35 -0.17 -4.41
CA PRO A 150 -24.65 0.13 -3.81
C PRO A 150 -24.53 0.66 -2.38
N ASN A 151 -23.45 0.32 -1.68
CA ASN A 151 -23.18 0.68 -0.28
C ASN A 151 -24.31 0.31 0.70
N ASP A 152 -25.15 -0.66 0.36
CA ASP A 152 -26.15 -1.20 1.28
C ASP A 152 -25.52 -2.24 2.21
N HIS A 153 -24.71 -1.74 3.14
CA HIS A 153 -24.06 -2.51 4.18
C HIS A 153 -23.98 -1.64 5.45
N PRO A 154 -24.06 -2.22 6.67
CA PRO A 154 -23.79 -1.50 7.91
C PRO A 154 -22.44 -0.78 7.91
N ALA A 155 -22.29 0.24 8.74
CA ALA A 155 -21.07 1.04 8.85
C ALA A 155 -19.82 0.15 9.04
N VAL A 156 -18.81 0.36 8.18
CA VAL A 156 -17.64 -0.51 8.10
C VAL A 156 -16.46 0.20 7.44
N GLN A 157 -15.25 -0.23 7.79
CA GLN A 157 -14.05 0.12 7.05
C GLN A 157 -13.74 -0.97 6.01
N TYR A 158 -13.96 -0.65 4.76
CA TYR A 158 -13.40 -1.36 3.62
C TYR A 158 -12.05 -0.75 3.21
N TRP A 159 -11.44 -1.35 2.20
CA TRP A 159 -10.22 -0.85 1.58
C TRP A 159 -10.20 -1.24 0.11
N TYR A 160 -9.61 -0.40 -0.71
CA TYR A 160 -9.47 -0.67 -2.14
C TYR A 160 -8.00 -0.78 -2.51
N HIS A 161 -7.70 -1.66 -3.45
CA HIS A 161 -6.33 -1.93 -3.87
C HIS A 161 -6.29 -2.51 -5.28
N ASP A 162 -5.12 -2.45 -5.90
CA ASP A 162 -4.90 -3.14 -7.17
C ASP A 162 -5.12 -4.66 -7.02
N HIS A 163 -5.65 -5.29 -8.06
CA HIS A 163 -5.95 -6.71 -8.12
C HIS A 163 -5.56 -7.33 -9.47
N ALA A 164 -4.60 -6.72 -10.20
CA ALA A 164 -4.21 -7.17 -11.52
C ALA A 164 -3.57 -8.57 -11.48
N MET A 165 -4.03 -9.45 -12.39
CA MET A 165 -3.63 -10.86 -12.45
C MET A 165 -2.09 -11.01 -12.44
N ASN A 166 -1.59 -11.95 -11.63
CA ASN A 166 -0.16 -12.26 -11.40
C ASN A 166 0.70 -11.16 -10.75
N ILE A 167 0.43 -9.88 -10.99
CA ILE A 167 1.32 -8.75 -10.66
C ILE A 167 0.84 -7.90 -9.48
N THR A 168 -0.31 -8.22 -8.89
CA THR A 168 -0.90 -7.52 -7.72
C THR A 168 0.13 -7.25 -6.61
N ARG A 169 0.99 -8.24 -6.32
CA ARG A 169 2.03 -8.13 -5.27
C ARG A 169 2.94 -6.91 -5.46
N TRP A 170 3.17 -6.49 -6.70
CA TRP A 170 4.03 -5.36 -7.03
C TRP A 170 3.24 -4.07 -7.20
N ASN A 171 2.04 -4.11 -7.81
CA ASN A 171 1.19 -2.93 -7.95
C ASN A 171 0.72 -2.37 -6.59
N VAL A 172 0.30 -3.23 -5.67
CA VAL A 172 -0.04 -2.81 -4.29
C VAL A 172 1.21 -2.32 -3.56
N TYR A 173 2.36 -2.97 -3.77
CA TYR A 173 3.63 -2.54 -3.18
C TYR A 173 4.07 -1.17 -3.71
N ALA A 174 3.79 -0.87 -4.97
CA ALA A 174 4.03 0.40 -5.63
C ALA A 174 3.21 1.56 -5.05
N GLY A 175 2.15 1.28 -4.28
CA GLY A 175 1.36 2.31 -3.58
C GLY A 175 -0.14 2.30 -3.86
N LEU A 176 -0.63 1.45 -4.76
CA LEU A 176 -2.04 1.36 -5.15
C LEU A 176 -2.88 0.67 -4.07
N VAL A 177 -3.14 1.40 -2.99
CA VAL A 177 -4.02 1.03 -1.88
C VAL A 177 -4.62 2.27 -1.20
N GLY A 178 -5.87 2.19 -0.80
CA GLY A 178 -6.55 3.21 0.01
C GLY A 178 -7.67 2.61 0.88
N THR A 179 -8.34 3.43 1.68
CA THR A 179 -9.43 2.97 2.57
C THR A 179 -10.77 3.56 2.16
N TYR A 180 -11.84 2.86 2.50
CA TYR A 180 -13.21 3.22 2.15
C TYR A 180 -14.09 3.07 3.39
N LEU A 181 -14.80 4.12 3.78
CA LEU A 181 -15.63 4.15 4.98
C LEU A 181 -17.09 4.28 4.61
N ILE A 182 -17.90 3.31 5.06
CA ILE A 182 -19.36 3.43 5.06
C ILE A 182 -19.78 3.91 6.44
N ARG A 183 -20.59 4.97 6.49
CA ARG A 183 -21.24 5.50 7.70
C ARG A 183 -22.71 5.14 7.73
N ASP A 184 -23.30 5.04 8.91
CA ASP A 184 -24.74 4.87 9.08
C ASP A 184 -25.25 5.51 10.38
N ASP A 185 -26.57 5.55 10.51
CA ASP A 185 -27.23 6.20 11.66
C ASP A 185 -27.01 5.42 12.97
N GLU A 186 -26.72 4.12 12.90
CA GLU A 186 -26.42 3.28 14.07
C GLU A 186 -25.04 3.63 14.65
N GLU A 187 -24.00 3.73 13.81
CA GLU A 187 -22.67 4.18 14.21
C GLU A 187 -22.70 5.62 14.74
N ASP A 188 -23.46 6.50 14.08
CA ASP A 188 -23.58 7.91 14.47
C ASP A 188 -24.22 8.07 15.86
N ALA A 189 -25.25 7.26 16.17
CA ALA A 189 -25.94 7.27 17.46
C ALA A 189 -25.04 6.90 18.66
N LEU A 190 -23.90 6.24 18.42
CA LEU A 190 -22.93 5.90 19.47
C LEU A 190 -22.07 7.08 19.91
N GLY A 191 -22.05 8.20 19.16
CA GLY A 191 -21.24 9.36 19.49
C GLY A 191 -19.74 9.07 19.57
N LEU A 192 -19.24 8.17 18.72
CA LEU A 192 -17.83 7.79 18.70
C LEU A 192 -16.92 8.98 18.31
N PRO A 193 -15.63 8.98 18.73
CA PRO A 193 -14.69 10.00 18.28
C PRO A 193 -14.64 10.07 16.74
N SER A 194 -14.79 11.28 16.20
CA SER A 194 -14.88 11.58 14.77
C SER A 194 -13.98 12.76 14.38
N GLY A 195 -13.94 13.10 13.09
CA GLY A 195 -13.12 14.20 12.57
C GLY A 195 -11.63 13.98 12.87
N ALA A 196 -10.95 14.97 13.44
CA ALA A 196 -9.53 14.88 13.78
C ALA A 196 -9.19 13.77 14.80
N ARG A 197 -10.20 13.22 15.50
CA ARG A 197 -10.02 12.12 16.46
C ARG A 197 -10.32 10.73 15.88
N GLU A 198 -10.63 10.64 14.59
CA GLU A 198 -10.77 9.39 13.87
C GLU A 198 -9.65 9.23 12.84
N LEU A 199 -8.84 8.19 13.02
CA LEU A 199 -7.57 8.03 12.32
C LEU A 199 -7.58 6.74 11.50
N PRO A 200 -7.69 6.81 10.16
CA PRO A 200 -7.38 5.67 9.32
C PRO A 200 -5.87 5.40 9.38
N LEU A 201 -5.50 4.19 9.79
CA LEU A 201 -4.11 3.75 9.91
C LEU A 201 -3.91 2.58 8.95
N ILE A 202 -3.26 2.86 7.81
CA ILE A 202 -2.91 1.86 6.81
C ILE A 202 -1.44 1.49 7.01
N LEU A 203 -1.20 0.26 7.44
CA LEU A 203 0.11 -0.27 7.76
C LEU A 203 0.60 -1.20 6.67
N ALA A 204 1.85 -1.00 6.27
CA ALA A 204 2.52 -1.87 5.31
C ALA A 204 4.02 -1.88 5.59
N ASP A 205 4.65 -3.05 5.58
CA ASP A 205 6.09 -3.12 5.60
C ASP A 205 6.67 -2.90 4.19
N ARG A 206 7.89 -2.36 4.18
CA ARG A 206 8.67 -2.03 2.99
C ARG A 206 10.12 -2.41 3.22
N ASN A 207 10.80 -2.68 2.12
CA ASN A 207 12.24 -2.78 2.03
C ASN A 207 12.73 -1.81 0.96
N LEU A 208 13.98 -1.36 1.10
CA LEU A 208 14.56 -0.29 0.31
C LEU A 208 15.87 -0.73 -0.31
N ASP A 209 16.12 -0.26 -1.52
CA ASP A 209 17.39 -0.50 -2.20
C ASP A 209 18.51 0.39 -1.64
N GLN A 210 19.74 0.04 -2.01
CA GLN A 210 20.95 0.73 -1.61
C GLN A 210 21.82 1.06 -2.82
N ASP A 211 22.59 2.13 -2.68
CA ASP A 211 23.70 2.42 -3.57
C ASP A 211 24.90 1.50 -3.24
N GLU A 212 25.93 1.50 -4.10
CA GLU A 212 27.10 0.63 -3.96
C GLU A 212 27.86 0.83 -2.64
N ASP A 213 27.77 2.03 -2.06
CA ASP A 213 28.38 2.40 -0.78
C ASP A 213 27.51 2.02 0.45
N GLY A 214 26.37 1.36 0.23
CA GLY A 214 25.46 0.90 1.27
C GLY A 214 24.48 1.97 1.79
N ARG A 215 24.40 3.15 1.19
CA ARG A 215 23.40 4.16 1.55
C ARG A 215 22.02 3.79 1.03
N LEU A 216 20.96 4.00 1.83
CA LEU A 216 19.58 3.84 1.37
C LEU A 216 19.25 4.92 0.34
N ASN A 217 18.76 4.52 -0.82
CA ASN A 217 18.45 5.45 -1.91
C ASN A 217 16.94 5.70 -2.10
N GLY A 218 16.12 5.18 -1.17
CA GLY A 218 14.67 5.40 -1.16
C GLY A 218 13.90 4.60 -2.21
N ARG A 219 14.55 3.82 -3.09
CA ARG A 219 13.84 3.00 -4.07
C ARG A 219 13.12 1.82 -3.40
N LEU A 220 11.87 1.56 -3.78
CA LEU A 220 11.12 0.40 -3.32
C LEU A 220 11.77 -0.91 -3.78
N LEU A 221 12.05 -1.80 -2.84
CA LEU A 221 12.66 -3.09 -3.09
C LEU A 221 11.75 -4.23 -2.61
N HIS A 222 11.15 -4.99 -3.53
CA HIS A 222 10.44 -6.23 -3.23
C HIS A 222 11.43 -7.40 -3.22
N LYS A 223 12.05 -7.63 -2.06
CA LYS A 223 13.07 -8.67 -1.83
C LYS A 223 12.47 -9.90 -1.15
N THR A 224 12.51 -11.05 -1.83
CA THR A 224 12.09 -12.34 -1.25
C THR A 224 13.28 -13.23 -0.95
N THR A 225 13.09 -14.16 -0.01
CA THR A 225 14.12 -15.14 0.36
C THR A 225 13.82 -16.47 -0.33
N GLN A 226 14.78 -16.97 -1.10
CA GLN A 226 14.68 -18.29 -1.72
C GLN A 226 14.84 -19.38 -0.67
N LEU A 227 13.86 -20.30 -0.63
CA LEU A 227 13.92 -21.53 0.17
C LEU A 227 14.54 -22.68 -0.61
N VAL A 228 14.23 -22.74 -1.91
CA VAL A 228 14.71 -23.77 -2.82
C VAL A 228 15.27 -23.07 -4.04
N ALA A 229 16.53 -23.35 -4.41
CA ALA A 229 17.18 -22.71 -5.55
C ALA A 229 16.63 -23.21 -6.90
N ALA A 230 16.30 -24.50 -6.99
CA ALA A 230 15.72 -25.11 -8.19
C ALA A 230 14.73 -26.22 -7.78
N HIS A 231 13.44 -26.00 -8.05
CA HIS A 231 12.40 -27.00 -7.82
C HIS A 231 12.57 -28.19 -8.79
N PRO A 232 12.47 -29.46 -8.33
CA PRO A 232 12.75 -30.63 -9.16
C PRO A 232 11.96 -30.72 -10.47
N GLU A 233 10.72 -30.23 -10.48
CA GLU A 233 9.83 -30.34 -11.64
C GLU A 233 9.94 -29.16 -12.62
N THR A 234 10.29 -27.96 -12.13
CA THR A 234 10.23 -26.72 -12.94
C THR A 234 11.60 -26.11 -13.19
N GLY A 235 12.63 -26.52 -12.44
CA GLY A 235 13.95 -25.92 -12.44
C GLY A 235 13.99 -24.49 -11.90
N LYS A 236 12.86 -23.92 -11.44
CA LYS A 236 12.75 -22.53 -10.98
C LYS A 236 12.95 -22.44 -9.46
N PRO A 237 13.43 -21.29 -8.95
CA PRO A 237 13.49 -21.06 -7.52
C PRO A 237 12.10 -21.00 -6.88
N VAL A 238 12.04 -21.30 -5.58
CA VAL A 238 10.84 -21.15 -4.74
C VAL A 238 11.18 -20.20 -3.60
N SER A 239 10.42 -19.12 -3.50
CA SER A 239 10.66 -18.02 -2.57
C SER A 239 9.55 -17.88 -1.53
N LEU A 240 9.91 -17.38 -0.34
CA LEU A 240 8.96 -16.94 0.66
C LEU A 240 8.14 -15.72 0.19
N PRO A 241 6.96 -15.47 0.79
CA PRO A 241 6.28 -14.19 0.66
C PRO A 241 7.17 -13.01 1.08
N PHE A 242 6.85 -11.82 0.57
CA PHE A 242 7.55 -10.60 0.96
C PHE A 242 7.41 -10.30 2.46
N GLN A 243 8.51 -9.85 3.06
CA GLN A 243 8.59 -9.27 4.39
C GLN A 243 9.65 -8.16 4.35
N GLY A 244 9.40 -7.02 4.99
CA GLY A 244 10.28 -5.86 4.96
C GLY A 244 10.66 -5.37 6.36
N PRO A 245 11.85 -4.75 6.52
CA PRO A 245 12.28 -4.23 7.82
C PRO A 245 11.60 -2.92 8.21
N TYR A 246 11.14 -2.10 7.26
CA TYR A 246 10.61 -0.77 7.52
C TYR A 246 9.08 -0.76 7.54
N THR A 247 8.47 -0.53 8.70
CA THR A 247 7.00 -0.41 8.80
C THR A 247 6.58 1.01 8.46
N THR A 248 5.71 1.13 7.44
CA THR A 248 5.04 2.38 7.12
C THR A 248 3.66 2.43 7.79
N VAL A 249 3.26 3.63 8.20
CA VAL A 249 1.88 3.97 8.57
C VAL A 249 1.50 5.17 7.73
N ASN A 250 0.44 5.03 6.93
CA ASN A 250 -0.01 6.03 5.96
C ASN A 250 1.14 6.55 5.05
N GLY A 251 1.99 5.62 4.60
CA GLY A 251 3.09 5.93 3.67
C GLY A 251 4.35 6.51 4.32
N THR A 252 4.33 6.81 5.62
CA THR A 252 5.50 7.31 6.37
C THR A 252 6.12 6.19 7.17
N ILE A 253 7.44 6.04 7.15
CA ILE A 253 8.17 5.05 7.95
C ILE A 253 8.21 5.52 9.41
N TRP A 254 7.72 4.67 10.31
CA TRP A 254 7.74 4.87 11.77
C TRP A 254 7.38 6.29 12.25
N PRO A 255 6.21 6.83 11.88
CA PRO A 255 5.85 8.18 12.27
C PRO A 255 5.49 8.27 13.76
N TYR A 256 5.49 9.48 14.31
CA TYR A 256 4.83 9.83 15.56
C TYR A 256 3.49 10.53 15.30
N LEU A 257 2.60 10.53 16.29
CA LEU A 257 1.39 11.32 16.27
C LEU A 257 1.22 11.99 17.63
N ASP A 258 1.14 13.32 17.63
CA ASP A 258 0.76 14.07 18.82
C ASP A 258 -0.75 13.93 19.03
N VAL A 259 -1.14 13.49 20.22
CA VAL A 259 -2.55 13.33 20.61
C VAL A 259 -2.79 14.04 21.93
N GLU A 260 -3.98 14.63 22.06
CA GLU A 260 -4.45 15.12 23.35
C GLU A 260 -4.80 13.96 24.28
N ALA A 261 -4.83 14.22 25.59
CA ALA A 261 -5.32 13.27 26.58
C ALA A 261 -6.85 13.11 26.46
N GLY A 262 -7.29 12.23 25.57
CA GLY A 262 -8.70 11.94 25.31
C GLY A 262 -8.92 10.71 24.43
N CYS A 263 -10.19 10.39 24.16
CA CYS A 263 -10.53 9.25 23.31
C CYS A 263 -10.26 9.54 21.83
N CYS A 264 -9.57 8.62 21.17
CA CYS A 264 -9.38 8.59 19.72
C CYS A 264 -9.91 7.26 19.16
N ARG A 265 -10.38 7.29 17.92
CA ARG A 265 -10.83 6.11 17.18
C ARG A 265 -9.80 5.77 16.11
N ALA A 266 -9.08 4.67 16.29
CA ALA A 266 -8.09 4.19 15.32
C ALA A 266 -8.68 3.08 14.44
N ARG A 267 -8.57 3.25 13.12
CA ARG A 267 -9.11 2.36 12.09
C ARG A 267 -7.97 1.64 11.38
N TRP A 268 -7.65 0.44 11.86
CA TRP A 268 -6.45 -0.30 11.47
C TRP A 268 -6.66 -1.14 10.21
N ARG A 269 -5.80 -0.96 9.21
CA ARG A 269 -5.69 -1.83 8.05
C ARG A 269 -4.25 -2.29 7.87
N TRP A 270 -4.03 -3.60 7.83
CA TRP A 270 -2.73 -4.19 7.51
C TRP A 270 -2.73 -4.75 6.09
N THR A 271 -1.79 -4.33 5.25
CA THR A 271 -1.76 -4.69 3.82
C THR A 271 -0.57 -5.57 3.44
N SER A 272 0.15 -6.13 4.41
CA SER A 272 1.32 -6.99 4.21
C SER A 272 1.07 -8.43 4.69
N ALA A 273 1.83 -9.38 4.13
CA ALA A 273 1.85 -10.77 4.57
C ALA A 273 2.63 -10.99 5.89
N ARG A 274 3.39 -10.00 6.37
CA ARG A 274 4.12 -10.11 7.65
C ARG A 274 3.15 -10.05 8.83
N ARG A 275 3.30 -10.94 9.82
CA ARG A 275 2.56 -10.85 11.09
C ARG A 275 3.01 -9.59 11.86
N PRO A 276 2.09 -8.83 12.47
CA PRO A 276 2.48 -7.66 13.27
C PRO A 276 3.49 -8.04 14.34
N GLN A 277 4.63 -7.35 14.39
CA GLN A 277 5.56 -7.47 15.51
C GLN A 277 5.16 -6.45 16.57
N VAL A 278 4.80 -6.94 17.77
CA VAL A 278 4.51 -6.09 18.92
C VAL A 278 5.85 -5.64 19.51
N THR A 279 6.23 -4.39 19.30
CA THR A 279 7.38 -3.79 19.99
C THR A 279 6.91 -3.20 21.32
N ARG A 280 7.44 -3.72 22.43
CA ARG A 280 7.16 -3.19 23.77
C ARG A 280 8.18 -2.10 24.08
N ARG A 281 7.77 -0.83 24.07
CA ARG A 281 8.63 0.27 24.53
C ARG A 281 8.59 0.30 26.06
N THR A 282 9.66 -0.11 26.72
CA THR A 282 9.86 0.23 28.14
C THR A 282 10.27 1.69 28.22
N SER A 283 9.36 2.58 28.62
CA SER A 283 9.78 3.94 29.00
C SER A 283 10.49 3.83 30.35
N THR A 284 11.80 4.02 30.38
CA THR A 284 12.48 4.48 31.58
C THR A 284 12.05 5.92 31.82
N ARG A 285 11.29 6.14 32.89
CA ARG A 285 11.24 7.45 33.57
C ARG A 285 12.52 7.66 34.35
#